data_AF-A0AAU3NIP1-F1
#
_entry.id   AF-A0AAU3NIP1-F1
#
_cell.length_a   1.000
_cell.length_b   1.000
_cell.length_c   1.000
_cell.angle_alpha   90.00
_cell.angle_beta   90.00
_cell.angle_gamma   90.00
#
_symmetry.space_group_name_H-M   'P 1'
#
loop_
_entity.id
_entity.type
_entity.pdbx_description
1 polymer ?
#
loop_
_entity_poly.entity_id
_entity_poly.type
_entity_poly.pdbx_seq_one_letter_code
_entity_poly.pdbx_strand_id
1 'polypeptide(L)' 'MLTVQERQIAQLAATGLTNKEIGAKLFLSPRTVSSHLYRIFPELGITSRAALRDALDAGTGAAPPDEG' A
#
# COMPACT_ATOMS: atom_id res chain seq x y z
N MET A 1 5.87 8.97 5.18
CA MET A 1 4.52 9.36 5.65
C MET A 1 3.55 9.35 4.49
N LEU A 2 2.62 8.39 4.44
CA LEU A 2 1.66 8.28 3.33
C LEU A 2 0.53 9.31 3.48
N THR A 3 0.07 9.87 2.37
CA THR A 3 -1.19 10.61 2.29
C THR A 3 -2.40 9.66 2.39
N VAL A 4 -3.60 10.21 2.59
CA VAL A 4 -4.85 9.41 2.61
C VAL A 4 -5.03 8.63 1.29
N GLN A 5 -4.79 9.28 0.16
CA GLN A 5 -4.91 8.65 -1.16
C GLN A 5 -3.87 7.54 -1.36
N GLU A 6 -2.62 7.76 -0.92
CA GLU A 6 -1.57 6.74 -1.01
C GLU A 6 -1.86 5.53 -0.12
N ARG A 7 -2.38 5.74 1.09
CA ARG A 7 -2.86 4.64 1.95
C ARG A 7 -3.96 3.83 1.27
N GLN A 8 -4.93 4.49 0.66
CA GLN A 8 -6.03 3.81 -0.03
C GLN A 8 -5.54 3.01 -1.24
N ILE A 9 -4.60 3.56 -2.03
CA ILE A 9 -3.96 2.84 -3.13
C ILE A 9 -3.18 1.63 -2.61
N ALA A 10 -2.40 1.79 -1.54
CA ALA A 10 -1.61 0.71 -0.93
C ALA A 10 -2.50 -0.44 -0.44
N GLN A 11 -3.61 -0.12 0.25
CA GLN A 11 -4.57 -1.12 0.75
C GLN A 11 -5.25 -1.88 -0.38
N LEU A 12 -5.76 -1.19 -1.40
CA LEU A 12 -6.35 -1.86 -2.57
C LEU A 12 -5.31 -2.70 -3.34
N ALA A 13 -4.06 -2.27 -3.34
CA ALA A 13 -3.00 -3.04 -3.95
C ALA A 13 -2.64 -4.30 -3.13
N ALA A 14 -2.64 -4.21 -1.80
CA ALA A 14 -2.40 -5.32 -0.89
C ALA A 14 -3.48 -6.42 -0.99
N THR A 15 -4.71 -6.08 -1.38
CA THR A 15 -5.79 -7.05 -1.62
C THR A 15 -5.71 -7.73 -3.00
N GLY A 16 -4.73 -7.37 -3.83
CA GLY A 16 -4.46 -8.02 -5.11
C GLY A 16 -4.98 -7.29 -6.36
N LEU A 17 -5.67 -6.14 -6.23
CA LEU A 17 -6.26 -5.43 -7.39
C LEU A 17 -5.20 -4.83 -8.31
N THR A 18 -5.28 -5.08 -9.61
CA THR A 18 -4.37 -4.49 -10.58
C THR A 18 -4.46 -2.95 -10.61
N ASN A 19 -3.43 -2.28 -11.13
CA ASN A 19 -3.44 -0.81 -11.26
C ASN A 19 -4.65 -0.29 -12.06
N LYS A 20 -5.17 -1.09 -13.00
CA LYS A 20 -6.37 -0.77 -13.78
C LYS A 20 -7.64 -0.80 -12.91
N GLU A 21 -7.80 -1.84 -12.09
CA GLU A 21 -8.94 -1.96 -11.19
C GLU A 21 -8.92 -0.90 -10.09
N ILE A 22 -7.74 -0.63 -9.51
CA ILE A 22 -7.55 0.47 -8.55
C ILE A 22 -7.90 1.81 -9.21
N GLY A 23 -7.40 2.04 -10.43
CA GLY A 23 -7.68 3.25 -11.20
C GLY A 23 -9.18 3.43 -11.43
N ALA A 24 -9.89 2.38 -11.82
CA ALA A 24 -11.34 2.42 -11.99
C ALA A 24 -12.09 2.74 -10.68
N LYS A 25 -11.66 2.19 -9.54
CA LYS A 25 -12.28 2.46 -8.23
C LYS A 25 -12.03 3.86 -7.71
N LEU A 26 -10.87 4.45 -8.03
CA LEU A 26 -10.44 5.75 -7.50
C LEU A 26 -10.55 6.89 -8.52
N PHE A 27 -11.11 6.61 -9.71
CA PHE A 27 -11.18 7.56 -10.83
C PHE A 27 -9.79 8.08 -11.24
N LEU A 28 -8.79 7.18 -11.25
CA LEU A 28 -7.41 7.46 -11.64
C LEU A 28 -7.00 6.65 -12.87
N SER A 29 -6.04 7.17 -13.62
CA SER A 29 -5.41 6.36 -14.67
C SER A 29 -4.55 5.24 -14.05
N PRO A 30 -4.40 4.08 -14.70
CA PRO A 30 -3.50 3.01 -14.24
C PRO A 30 -2.05 3.50 -14.07
N ARG A 31 -1.63 4.48 -14.89
CA ARG A 31 -0.31 5.10 -14.81
C ARG A 31 -0.15 5.92 -13.54
N THR A 32 -1.17 6.70 -13.16
CA THR A 32 -1.19 7.47 -11.92
C THR A 32 -1.07 6.55 -10.71
N VAL A 33 -1.82 5.44 -10.69
CA VAL A 33 -1.70 4.42 -9.63
C VAL A 33 -0.28 3.86 -9.55
N SER A 34 0.33 3.53 -10.69
CA SER A 34 1.71 3.07 -10.74
C SER A 34 2.70 4.09 -10.17
N SER A 35 2.52 5.37 -10.47
CA SER A 35 3.36 6.45 -9.94
C SER A 35 3.22 6.61 -8.42
N HIS A 36 2.01 6.46 -7.87
CA HIS A 36 1.82 6.44 -6.42
C HIS A 36 2.51 5.23 -5.79
N LEU A 37 2.33 4.02 -6.33
CA LEU A 37 2.97 2.81 -5.81
C LEU A 37 4.50 2.91 -5.79
N TYR A 38 5.09 3.51 -6.83
CA TYR A 38 6.53 3.76 -6.89
C TYR A 38 7.03 4.65 -5.75
N ARG A 39 6.23 5.61 -5.28
CA ARG A 39 6.56 6.47 -4.13
C ARG A 39 6.26 5.79 -2.79
N ILE A 40 5.21 4.97 -2.73
CA ILE A 40 4.78 4.27 -1.52
C ILE A 40 5.80 3.21 -1.09
N PHE A 41 6.37 2.46 -2.04
CA PHE A 41 7.30 1.36 -1.74
C PHE A 41 8.50 1.78 -0.87
N PRO A 42 9.30 2.81 -1.23
CA PRO A 42 10.41 3.25 -0.38
C PRO A 42 9.93 3.82 0.96
N GLU A 43 8.78 4.49 1.01
CA GLU A 43 8.20 5.01 2.26
C GLU A 43 7.80 3.91 3.25
N LEU A 44 7.50 2.72 2.74
CA LEU A 44 7.20 1.51 3.53
C LEU A 44 8.41 0.58 3.68
N GLY A 45 9.58 0.94 3.13
CA GLY A 45 10.78 0.10 3.17
C GLY A 45 10.68 -1.20 2.35
N ILE A 46 9.78 -1.27 1.37
CA ILE A 46 9.57 -2.44 0.52
C ILE A 46 9.99 -2.17 -0.92
N THR A 47 10.21 -3.23 -1.70
CA THR A 47 10.55 -3.14 -3.13
C THR A 47 9.51 -3.79 -4.03
N SER A 48 8.54 -4.48 -3.44
CA SER A 48 7.64 -5.38 -4.16
C SER A 48 6.21 -5.22 -3.68
N ARG A 49 5.29 -5.26 -4.64
CA ARG A 49 3.85 -5.22 -4.39
C ARG A 49 3.38 -6.33 -3.44
N ALA A 50 3.96 -7.52 -3.54
CA ALA A 50 3.60 -8.65 -2.68
C ALA A 50 3.88 -8.38 -1.19
N ALA A 51 4.84 -7.50 -0.88
CA ALA A 51 5.17 -7.10 0.48
C ALA A 51 4.24 -6.02 1.05
N LEU A 52 3.33 -5.44 0.25
CA LEU A 52 2.41 -4.39 0.72
C LEU A 52 1.53 -4.85 1.87
N ARG A 53 1.04 -6.10 1.83
CA ARG A 53 0.17 -6.64 2.88
C ARG A 53 0.89 -6.64 4.22
N ASP A 54 2.07 -7.26 4.23
CA ASP A 54 2.91 -7.38 5.43
C ASP A 54 3.35 -6.01 5.96
N ALA A 55 3.79 -5.10 5.07
CA ALA A 55 4.21 -3.76 5.47
C ALA A 55 3.09 -2.88 6.04
N LEU A 56 1.84 -3.06 5.58
CA LEU A 56 0.68 -2.35 6.12
C LEU A 56 0.22 -2.92 7.47
N ASP A 57 0.35 -4.23 7.67
CA ASP A 57 0.08 -4.90 8.94
C ASP A 57 1.12 -4.50 10.00
N ALA A 58 2.41 -4.45 9.63
CA ALA A 58 3.50 -4.00 10.51
C ALA A 58 3.36 -2.54 10.96
N GLY A 59 2.77 -1.67 10.13
CA GLY A 59 2.46 -0.28 10.49
C GLY A 59 1.17 -0.11 11.32
N THR A 60 0.33 -1.14 11.40
CA THR A 60 -0.97 -1.13 12.08
C THR A 60 -0.90 -1.77 13.48
N GLY A 61 0.14 -2.55 13.78
CA GLY A 61 0.32 -3.11 15.12
C GLY A 61 1.67 -3.80 15.32
N ALA A 62 2.54 -3.16 16.09
CA ALA A 62 3.41 -3.84 17.03
C ALA A 62 3.29 -3.12 18.38
N ALA A 63 2.19 -3.37 19.08
CA ALA A 63 2.30 -3.51 20.53
C ALA A 63 3.12 -4.80 20.75
N PRO A 64 4.14 -4.80 21.62
CA PRO A 64 4.92 -6.01 21.87
C PRO A 64 3.99 -7.14 22.32
N PRO A 65 4.26 -8.41 21.95
CA PRO A 65 3.66 -9.52 22.66
C PRO A 65 4.04 -9.35 24.14
N ASP A 66 3.01 -9.27 24.97
CA ASP A 66 3.04 -9.28 26.44
C ASP A 66 4.25 -10.08 26.96
N GLU A 67 5.15 -9.41 27.69
CA GLU A 67 6.21 -10.09 28.46
C GLU A 67 5.53 -10.97 29.52
N GLY A 68 5.74 -12.29 29.42
CA GLY A 68 5.42 -13.28 30.44
C GLY A 68 6.60 -14.18 30.72
#